data_AF-A0A744W824-F1
#
_entry.id   AF-A0A744W824-F1
#
_cell.length_a   1.000
_cell.length_b   1.000
_cell.length_c   1.000
_cell.angle_alpha   90.00
_cell.angle_beta   90.00
_cell.angle_gamma   90.00
#
_symmetry.space_group_name_H-M   'P 1'
#
loop_
_entity.id
_entity.type
_entity.pdbx_description
1 polymer ?
#
loop_
_entity_poly.entity_id
_entity_poly.type
_entity_poly.pdbx_seq_one_letter_code
_entity_poly.pdbx_strand_id
1 'polypeptide(L)' 'MLKLFAKYTSIGVLNTLIHWGVFAFCVYGMHTHQALANFSGFVIAVSFSFYANARFTFNAST' A
#
# COMPACT_ATOMS: atom_id res chain seq x y z
N MET A 1 17.47 -15.01 2.87
CA MET A 1 16.32 -15.01 3.79
C MET A 1 16.10 -13.64 4.43
N LEU A 2 16.96 -13.17 5.35
CA LEU A 2 16.79 -11.88 6.06
C LEU A 2 16.64 -10.65 5.13
N LYS A 3 17.44 -10.54 4.06
CA LYS A 3 17.31 -9.45 3.07
C LYS A 3 15.96 -9.46 2.34
N LEU A 4 15.40 -10.64 2.06
CA LEU A 4 14.11 -10.79 1.40
C LEU A 4 12.98 -10.39 2.35
N PHE A 5 13.05 -10.88 3.60
CA PHE A 5 12.13 -10.52 4.67
C PHE A 5 12.14 -9.01 4.92
N ALA A 6 13.32 -8.39 5.05
CA ALA A 6 13.44 -6.95 5.25
C ALA A 6 12.81 -6.15 4.10
N LYS A 7 13.01 -6.56 2.84
CA LYS A 7 12.34 -5.93 1.68
C LYS A 7 10.83 -6.07 1.74
N TYR A 8 10.33 -7.27 2.00
CA TYR A 8 8.89 -7.55 2.10
C TYR A 8 8.23 -6.73 3.22
N THR A 9 8.83 -6.71 4.41
CA THR A 9 8.36 -5.93 5.55
C THR A 9 8.40 -4.43 5.25
N SER A 10 9.46 -3.92 4.64
CA SER A 10 9.54 -2.49 4.26
C SER A 10 8.41 -2.09 3.30
N ILE A 11 8.07 -2.94 2.32
CA ILE A 11 6.92 -2.70 1.44
C ILE A 11 5.60 -2.73 2.23
N GLY A 12 5.47 -3.64 3.20
CA GLY A 12 4.33 -3.67 4.13
C GLY A 12 4.19 -2.39 4.95
N VAL A 13 5.28 -1.79 5.43
CA VAL A 13 5.25 -0.49 6.13
C VAL A 13 4.78 0.62 5.18
N LEU A 14 5.33 0.67 3.96
CA LEU A 14 4.93 1.63 2.94
C LEU A 14 3.44 1.47 2.56
N ASN A 15 2.94 0.24 2.44
CA ASN A 15 1.53 -0.06 2.20
C ASN A 15 0.63 0.59 3.25
N THR A 16 0.95 0.41 4.53
CA THR A 16 0.18 0.98 5.63
C THR A 16 0.21 2.51 5.60
N LEU A 17 1.37 3.11 5.32
CA LEU A 17 1.48 4.57 5.19
C LEU A 17 0.65 5.11 4.01
N ILE A 18 0.70 4.45 2.85
CA ILE A 18 -0.09 4.82 1.68
C ILE A 18 -1.59 4.71 1.99
N HIS A 19 -2.04 3.62 2.61
CA HIS A 19 -3.43 3.45 3.00
C HIS A 19 -3.90 4.60 3.90
N TRP A 20 -3.14 4.89 4.95
CA TRP A 20 -3.47 5.97 5.89
C TRP A 20 -3.47 7.34 5.21
N GLY A 21 -2.52 7.62 4.31
CA GLY A 21 -2.48 8.85 3.54
C GLY A 21 -3.70 9.04 2.64
N VAL A 22 -4.09 7.99 1.90
CA VAL A 22 -5.30 8.00 1.07
C VAL A 22 -6.54 8.15 1.92
N PHE A 23 -6.65 7.40 3.02
CA PHE A 23 -7.78 7.47 3.94
C PHE A 23 -7.94 8.89 4.50
N ALA A 24 -6.86 9.49 4.99
CA ALA A 24 -6.86 10.85 5.51
C ALA A 24 -7.24 11.87 4.43
N PHE A 25 -6.73 11.73 3.21
CA PHE A 25 -7.11 12.59 2.08
C PHE A 25 -8.60 12.46 1.75
N CYS A 26 -9.13 11.24 1.69
CA CYS A 26 -10.54 10.98 1.41
C CYS A 26 -11.46 11.55 2.50
N VAL A 27 -11.14 11.34 3.78
CA VAL A 27 -11.96 11.80 4.91
C VAL A 27 -11.85 13.30 5.13
N TYR A 28 -10.64 13.86 5.16
CA TYR A 28 -10.44 15.26 5.52
C TYR A 28 -10.40 16.21 4.33
N GLY A 29 -9.98 15.74 3.14
CA GLY A 29 -9.92 16.56 1.93
C GLY A 29 -11.18 16.48 1.08
N MET A 30 -11.72 15.26 0.90
CA MET A 30 -12.90 15.03 0.06
C MET A 30 -14.21 14.84 0.85
N HIS A 31 -14.14 14.83 2.19
CA HIS A 31 -15.28 14.59 3.08
C HIS A 31 -16.09 13.33 2.74
N THR A 32 -15.42 12.29 2.25
CA THR A 32 -16.10 11.02 1.92
C THR A 32 -16.41 10.22 3.19
N HIS A 33 -17.39 9.31 3.07
CA HIS A 33 -17.71 8.40 4.15
C HIS A 33 -16.58 7.39 4.39
N GLN A 34 -16.42 6.97 5.64
CA GLN A 34 -15.30 6.10 6.06
C GLN A 34 -15.22 4.81 5.25
N ALA A 35 -16.34 4.20 4.86
CA ALA A 35 -16.30 2.95 4.09
C ALA A 35 -15.65 3.14 2.71
N LEU A 36 -16.00 4.21 1.97
CA LEU A 36 -15.35 4.53 0.69
C LEU A 36 -13.90 4.94 0.86
N ALA A 37 -13.57 5.72 1.90
CA ALA A 37 -12.18 6.07 2.20
C ALA A 37 -11.32 4.82 2.48
N ASN A 38 -11.83 3.87 3.28
CA ASN A 38 -11.17 2.59 3.56
C ASN A 38 -11.03 1.75 2.29
N PHE A 39 -12.09 1.68 1.47
CA PHE A 39 -12.07 0.92 0.21
C PHE A 39 -11.03 1.48 -0.77
N SER A 40 -11.03 2.80 -0.99
CA SER A 40 -10.04 3.47 -1.84
C SER A 40 -8.62 3.29 -1.32
N GLY A 41 -8.41 3.47 -0.01
CA GLY A 41 -7.11 3.23 0.64
C GLY A 41 -6.64 1.79 0.46
N PHE A 42 -7.53 0.80 0.58
CA PHE A 42 -7.21 -0.61 0.39
C PHE A 42 -6.79 -0.91 -1.05
N VAL A 43 -7.60 -0.50 -2.05
CA VAL A 43 -7.33 -0.74 -3.47
C VAL A 43 -5.98 -0.15 -3.90
N ILE A 44 -5.70 1.09 -3.48
CA ILE A 44 -4.44 1.76 -3.85
C ILE A 44 -3.25 1.09 -3.17
N ALA A 45 -3.34 0.82 -1.86
CA ALA A 45 -2.25 0.24 -1.09
C ALA A 45 -1.89 -1.18 -1.57
N VAL A 46 -2.90 -2.04 -1.76
CA VAL A 46 -2.66 -3.43 -2.20
C VAL A 46 -2.09 -3.49 -3.62
N SER A 47 -2.54 -2.61 -4.52
CA SER A 47 -2.00 -2.51 -5.89
C SER A 47 -0.53 -2.10 -5.87
N PHE A 48 -0.19 -1.06 -5.09
CA PHE A 48 1.20 -0.66 -4.89
C PHE A 48 2.04 -1.82 -4.35
N SER A 49 1.57 -2.49 -3.31
CA SER A 49 2.27 -3.63 -2.69
C SER A 49 2.52 -4.77 -3.67
N PHE A 50 1.54 -5.07 -4.52
CA PHE A 50 1.68 -6.10 -5.55
C PHE A 50 2.82 -5.77 -6.51
N TYR A 51 2.79 -4.59 -7.15
CA TYR A 51 3.84 -4.18 -8.09
C TYR A 51 5.20 -4.03 -7.41
N ALA A 52 5.25 -3.44 -6.22
CA ALA A 52 6.48 -3.25 -5.47
C ALA A 52 7.11 -4.60 -5.08
N ASN A 53 6.33 -5.56 -4.59
CA ASN A 53 6.86 -6.87 -4.23
C ASN A 53 7.29 -7.66 -5.47
N ALA A 54 6.51 -7.63 -6.55
CA ALA A 54 6.89 -8.29 -7.80
C ALA A 54 8.24 -7.79 -8.30
N ARG A 55 8.44 -6.46 -8.35
CA ARG A 55 9.66 -5.85 -8.88
C ARG A 55 10.84 -5.90 -7.91
N PHE A 56 10.66 -5.51 -6.65
CA PHE A 56 11.79 -5.25 -5.74
C PHE A 56 12.10 -6.42 -4.79
N THR A 57 11.07 -7.19 -4.42
CA THR A 57 11.22 -8.33 -3.50
C THR A 57 11.51 -9.61 -4.27
N PHE A 58 10.70 -9.92 -5.27
CA PHE A 58 10.77 -11.20 -6.00
C PHE A 58 11.51 -11.12 -7.32
N ASN A 59 11.84 -9.91 -7.80
CA ASN A 59 12.56 -9.70 -9.06
C ASN A 59 11.89 -10.43 -10.24
N ALA A 60 10.56 -10.44 -10.23
CA ALA A 60 9.76 -11.06 -11.25
C ALA A 60 9.99 -10.30 -12.56
N SER A 61 10.52 -10.98 -13.57
CA SER A 61 10.61 -10.44 -14.93
C SER A 61 9.21 -10.49 -15.52
N THR A 62 8.67 -9.31 -15.85
CA THR A 62 7.38 -9.19 -16.57
C THR A 62 7.63 -9.32 -18.06
#